data_AF-A0A955PGC3-F1
#
_entry.id   AF-A0A955PGC3-F1
#
_cell.length_a   1.000
_cell.length_b   1.000
_cell.length_c   1.000
_cell.angle_alpha   90.00
_cell.angle_beta   90.00
_cell.angle_gamma   90.00
#
_symmetry.space_group_name_H-M   'P 1'
#
loop_
_entity.id
_entity.type
_entity.pdbx_description
1 polymer ?
#
loop_
_entity_poly.entity_id
_entity_poly.type
_entity_poly.pdbx_seq_one_letter_code
_entity_poly.pdbx_strand_id
1 'polypeptide(L)' 'MTIPAAITKVLSDSSEPMTTEAIRNAIKDQKLIKRISKSFGQQVAFALSKHKEFKRKGRGLYSL' A
#
# COMPACT_ATOMS: atom_id res chain seq x y z
N MET A 1 1.56 -12.16 -6.14
CA MET A 1 1.86 -10.71 -6.21
C MET A 1 2.70 -10.33 -4.99
N THR A 2 3.69 -9.45 -5.14
CA THR A 2 4.49 -8.94 -4.02
C THR A 2 3.77 -7.76 -3.35
N ILE A 3 4.17 -7.39 -2.13
CA ILE A 3 3.58 -6.25 -1.40
C ILE A 3 3.74 -4.93 -2.16
N PRO A 4 4.94 -4.58 -2.68
CA PRO A 4 5.10 -3.36 -3.49
C PRO A 4 4.19 -3.36 -4.71
N ALA A 5 4.10 -4.46 -5.46
CA ALA A 5 3.22 -4.54 -6.63
C ALA A 5 1.73 -4.40 -6.27
N ALA A 6 1.30 -4.93 -5.13
CA ALA A 6 -0.06 -4.75 -4.64
C ALA A 6 -0.34 -3.29 -4.24
N ILE A 7 0.63 -2.62 -3.61
CA ILE A 7 0.55 -1.19 -3.28
C ILE A 7 0.49 -0.35 -4.56
N THR A 8 1.39 -0.59 -5.51
CA THR A 8 1.42 0.10 -6.81
C THR A 8 0.09 -0.06 -7.52
N LYS A 9 -0.50 -1.27 -7.54
CA LYS A 9 -1.82 -1.49 -8.13
C LYS A 9 -2.91 -0.64 -7.46
N VAL A 10 -2.98 -0.68 -6.13
CA VAL A 10 -3.98 0.10 -5.36
C VAL A 10 -3.81 1.61 -5.58
N LEU A 11 -2.57 2.10 -5.56
CA LEU A 11 -2.28 3.52 -5.80
C LEU A 11 -2.43 3.92 -7.28
N SER A 12 -2.36 2.98 -8.22
CA SER A 12 -2.63 3.24 -9.65
C SER A 12 -4.12 3.29 -9.93
N ASP A 13 -4.91 2.45 -9.25
CA ASP A 13 -6.37 2.44 -9.33
C ASP A 13 -7.00 3.66 -8.61
N SER A 14 -6.25 4.33 -7.72
CA SER A 14 -6.68 5.53 -7.00
C SER A 14 -6.11 6.80 -7.63
N SER A 15 -6.97 7.75 -8.02
CA SER A 15 -6.52 9.10 -8.43
C SER A 15 -6.09 9.98 -7.25
N GLU A 16 -6.48 9.62 -6.03
CA GLU A 16 -6.20 10.39 -4.81
C GLU A 16 -5.14 9.70 -3.93
N PRO A 17 -4.35 10.49 -3.19
CA PRO A 17 -3.36 9.94 -2.27
C PRO A 17 -4.05 9.23 -1.09
N MET A 18 -3.58 8.05 -0.72
CA MET A 18 -4.22 7.17 0.26
C MET A 18 -3.38 6.99 1.52
N THR A 19 -4.02 6.76 2.68
CA THR A 19 -3.30 6.40 3.91
C THR A 19 -2.80 4.95 3.85
N THR A 20 -1.77 4.64 4.65
CA THR A 20 -1.28 3.25 4.82
C THR A 20 -2.40 2.27 5.17
N GLU A 21 -3.35 2.67 6.01
CA GLU A 21 -4.49 1.84 6.40
C GLU A 21 -5.46 1.62 5.25
N ALA A 22 -5.77 2.67 4.48
CA ALA A 22 -6.62 2.56 3.30
C ALA A 22 -5.99 1.63 2.25
N ILE A 23 -4.68 1.78 2.01
CA ILE A 23 -3.93 0.90 1.10
C ILE A 23 -3.97 -0.54 1.59
N ARG A 24 -3.71 -0.77 2.88
CA ARG A 24 -3.79 -2.10 3.48
C ARG A 24 -5.17 -2.73 3.29
N ASN A 25 -6.24 -1.98 3.53
CA ASN A 25 -7.60 -2.48 3.40
C ASN A 25 -7.95 -2.77 1.93
N ALA A 26 -7.59 -1.89 1.00
CA ALA A 26 -7.77 -2.12 -0.43
C ALA A 26 -7.03 -3.38 -0.93
N ILE A 27 -5.80 -3.63 -0.47
CA ILE A 27 -5.04 -4.85 -0.81
C ILE A 27 -5.77 -6.12 -0.32
N LYS A 28 -6.38 -6.06 0.88
CA LYS A 28 -7.16 -7.18 1.43
C LYS A 28 -8.45 -7.40 0.66
N ASP A 29 -9.17 -6.32 0.38
CA ASP A 29 -10.48 -6.34 -0.29
C ASP A 29 -10.36 -6.91 -1.71
N GLN A 30 -9.38 -6.42 -2.46
CA GLN A 30 -9.04 -6.92 -3.79
C GLN A 30 -8.36 -8.30 -3.78
N LYS A 31 -8.14 -8.91 -2.61
CA LYS A 31 -7.46 -10.20 -2.41
C LYS A 31 -6.14 -10.31 -3.19
N LEU A 32 -5.39 -9.20 -3.34
CA LEU A 32 -4.15 -9.16 -4.13
C LEU A 32 -3.06 -10.05 -3.53
N ILE A 33 -3.14 -10.32 -2.22
CA ILE A 33 -2.22 -11.18 -1.48
C ILE A 33 -3.01 -12.29 -0.79
N LYS A 34 -2.76 -13.54 -1.22
CA LYS A 34 -3.47 -14.72 -0.72
C LYS A 34 -3.22 -15.04 0.76
N ARG A 35 -2.08 -14.65 1.31
CA ARG A 35 -1.70 -14.92 2.71
C ARG A 35 -1.31 -13.63 3.42
N ILE A 36 -2.20 -13.14 4.28
CA ILE A 36 -1.98 -11.96 5.10
C ILE A 36 -1.41 -12.42 6.44
N SER A 37 -0.17 -12.02 6.75
CA SER A 37 0.46 -12.30 8.03
C SER A 37 -0.03 -11.33 9.13
N LYS A 38 0.21 -11.65 10.41
CA LYS A 38 -0.01 -10.72 11.52
C LYS A 38 0.80 -9.42 11.36
N SER A 39 1.99 -9.50 10.76
CA SER A 39 2.88 -8.37 10.47
C SER A 39 2.57 -7.65 9.16
N PHE A 40 1.51 -8.01 8.43
CA PHE A 40 1.21 -7.45 7.12
C PHE A 40 1.10 -5.92 7.13
N GLY A 41 0.49 -5.33 8.16
CA GLY A 41 0.41 -3.88 8.28
C GLY A 41 1.78 -3.20 8.35
N GLN A 42 2.72 -3.79 9.10
CA GLN A 42 4.10 -3.31 9.17
C GLN A 42 4.83 -3.50 7.84
N GLN A 43 4.60 -4.62 7.14
CA GLN A 43 5.20 -4.88 5.84
C GLN A 43 4.73 -3.86 4.78
N VAL A 44 3.46 -3.48 4.79
CA VAL A 44 2.91 -2.43 3.92
C VAL A 44 3.53 -1.07 4.26
N ALA A 45 3.55 -0.69 5.54
CA ALA A 45 4.16 0.57 5.97
C ALA A 45 5.66 0.65 5.63
N PHE A 46 6.38 -0.47 5.78
CA PHE A 46 7.78 -0.58 5.43
C PHE A 46 8.01 -0.46 3.93
N ALA A 47 7.21 -1.16 3.11
CA ALA A 47 7.28 -1.06 1.65
C ALA A 47 7.02 0.39 1.17
N LEU A 48 6.00 1.04 1.72
CA LEU A 48 5.69 2.45 1.44
C LEU A 48 6.83 3.41 1.78
N SER A 49 7.60 3.11 2.83
CA SER A 49 8.70 3.98 3.28
C SER A 49 10.03 3.68 2.60
N LYS A 50 10.24 2.43 2.13
CA LYS A 50 11.50 1.99 1.53
C LYS A 50 11.57 2.25 0.02
N HIS A 51 10.44 2.19 -0.67
CA HIS A 51 10.40 2.32 -2.13
C HIS A 51 10.23 3.80 -2.53
N LYS A 52 11.16 4.31 -3.35
CA LYS A 52 11.16 5.72 -3.80
C LYS A 52 9.99 6.08 -4.73
N GLU A 53 9.36 5.07 -5.32
CA GLU A 53 8.18 5.25 -6.19
C GLU A 53 6.96 5.73 -5.39
N PHE A 54 6.87 5.46 -4.10
CA PHE A 54 5.75 5.90 -3.27
C PHE A 54 6.06 7.25 -2.61
N LYS A 55 5.44 8.31 -3.11
CA LYS A 55 5.63 9.66 -2.59
C LYS A 55 4.69 9.92 -1.43
N ARG A 56 5.24 10.29 -0.28
CA ARG A 56 4.47 10.77 0.87
C ARG A 56 4.04 12.21 0.64
N LYS A 57 2.73 12.46 0.52
CA LYS A 57 2.15 13.79 0.22
C LYS A 57 1.86 14.65 1.46
N GLY A 58 1.89 14.04 2.66
CA GLY A 58 1.59 14.71 3.94
C GLY A 58 0.58 13.91 4.76
N ARG A 59 0.54 14.10 6.09
CA ARG A 59 -0.38 13.38 7.02
C ARG A 59 -0.43 11.84 6.88
N GLY A 60 0.64 11.20 6.38
CA GLY A 60 0.66 9.75 6.16
C GLY A 60 -0.10 9.29 4.90
N LEU A 61 -0.38 10.20 3.98
CA LEU A 61 -0.90 9.92 2.66
C LEU A 61 0.23 9.61 1.68
N TYR A 62 0.00 8.62 0.82
CA TYR A 62 0.92 8.12 -0.19
C TYR A 62 0.27 8.16 -1.57
N SER A 63 1.06 8.50 -2.58
CA SER A 63 0.73 8.39 -4.00
C SER A 63 1.88 7.70 -4.74
N LEU A 64 1.65 7.38 -6.01
CA LEU A 64 2.74 7.20 -6.97
C LEU A 64 3.39 8.55 -7.35
#